data_AF-A0A1F9AR74-F1
#
_entry.id   AF-A0A1F9AR74-F1
#
_cell.length_a   1.000
_cell.length_b   1.000
_cell.length_c   1.000
_cell.angle_alpha   90.00
_cell.angle_beta   90.00
_cell.angle_gamma   90.00
#
_symmetry.space_group_name_H-M   'P 1'
#
loop_
_entity.id
_entity.type
_entity.pdbx_description
1 polymer ?
#
loop_
_entity_poly.entity_id
_entity_poly.type
_entity_poly.pdbx_seq_one_letter_code
_entity_poly.pdbx_strand_id
1 'polypeptide(L)'
;MRQPIADHLFFLPGRRGGRFPHCNSLLIEDAGRAVIDPASDAKELKTLAEEGVQVVLLSHFHTDHIRDLKLFPKAAIYIHQADAPALRDFEEMIRFVWGHLADQSGNWGGRKLRELGEYGWTPARELKDGEELVIGSTRVQVVHTPGHTPGHSCFWFPEAQVLFAADMDLTEFGPWYGNAASSVDDTLASIEKLKQLRPRLTVTGHEVGMIEGDISDRLDAFARVIAGREARILACLQEPLSHEELVRKGTIYGPHYSPDNTNHWMEWRMTWHHLRSLEKRGILRQEGDKYFRTA
;
A
#
# COMPACT_ATOMS: atom_id res chain seq x y z
N MET A 1 -12.28 -6.22 -19.63
CA MET A 1 -13.68 -5.74 -19.67
C MET A 1 -13.91 -4.91 -18.43
N ARG A 2 -13.96 -3.59 -18.62
CA ARG A 2 -14.34 -2.60 -17.60
C ARG A 2 -15.74 -2.88 -17.04
N GLN A 3 -15.91 -2.79 -15.72
CA GLN A 3 -17.18 -3.01 -15.02
C GLN A 3 -17.70 -1.68 -14.48
N PRO A 4 -18.87 -1.17 -14.88
CA PRO A 4 -19.39 0.10 -14.37
C PRO A 4 -19.74 -0.02 -12.88
N ILE A 5 -19.34 0.98 -12.09
CA ILE A 5 -19.62 1.03 -10.64
C ILE A 5 -20.35 2.30 -10.18
N ALA A 6 -20.26 3.36 -11.00
CA ALA A 6 -21.04 4.59 -10.90
C ALA A 6 -20.96 5.33 -12.25
N ASP A 7 -21.65 6.47 -12.37
CA ASP A 7 -21.52 7.34 -13.54
C ASP A 7 -20.04 7.73 -13.73
N HIS A 8 -19.55 7.55 -14.96
CA HIS A 8 -18.15 7.79 -15.34
C HIS A 8 -17.08 6.95 -14.62
N LEU A 9 -17.44 6.04 -13.70
CA LEU A 9 -16.49 5.22 -12.95
C LEU A 9 -16.61 3.74 -13.28
N PHE A 10 -15.47 3.13 -13.58
CA PHE A 10 -15.37 1.72 -13.92
C PHE A 10 -14.29 1.01 -13.10
N PHE A 11 -14.64 -0.15 -12.58
CA PHE A 11 -13.71 -1.10 -12.00
C PHE A 11 -12.98 -1.90 -13.10
N LEU A 12 -11.65 -1.95 -12.99
CA LEU A 12 -10.79 -2.73 -13.89
C LEU A 12 -10.15 -3.87 -13.08
N PRO A 13 -10.66 -5.11 -13.20
CA PRO A 13 -10.15 -6.22 -12.41
C PRO A 13 -8.71 -6.56 -12.80
N GLY A 14 -7.85 -6.65 -11.80
CA GLY A 14 -6.48 -7.10 -11.95
C GLY A 14 -6.40 -8.60 -12.22
N ARG A 15 -5.35 -9.03 -12.93
CA ARG A 15 -5.12 -10.46 -13.18
C ARG A 15 -4.95 -11.22 -11.87
N ARG A 16 -5.52 -12.43 -11.81
CA ARG A 16 -5.49 -13.31 -10.62
C ARG A 16 -6.05 -12.64 -9.36
N GLY A 17 -7.12 -11.84 -9.51
CA GLY A 17 -7.73 -11.10 -8.39
C GLY A 17 -6.89 -9.91 -7.92
N GLY A 18 -6.16 -9.28 -8.84
CA GLY A 18 -5.21 -8.22 -8.50
C GLY A 18 -4.12 -8.71 -7.54
N ARG A 19 -3.56 -9.90 -7.75
CA ARG A 19 -2.40 -10.38 -6.96
C ARG A 19 -1.09 -9.96 -7.61
N PHE A 20 -0.11 -9.57 -6.79
CA PHE A 20 1.25 -9.24 -7.21
C PHE A 20 1.75 -10.16 -8.36
N PRO A 21 2.28 -9.60 -9.48
CA PRO A 21 2.61 -8.20 -9.70
C PRO A 21 1.49 -7.44 -10.44
N HIS A 22 0.25 -7.57 -9.98
CA HIS A 22 -0.93 -6.89 -10.51
C HIS A 22 -1.75 -6.34 -9.35
N CYS A 23 -2.45 -5.25 -9.57
CA CYS A 23 -3.50 -4.73 -8.68
C CYS A 23 -4.79 -4.55 -9.49
N ASN A 24 -5.90 -4.27 -8.80
CA ASN A 24 -7.09 -3.73 -9.44
C ASN A 24 -6.90 -2.23 -9.70
N SER A 25 -7.49 -1.74 -10.80
CA SER A 25 -7.45 -0.33 -11.16
C SER A 25 -8.87 0.26 -11.16
N LEU A 26 -8.95 1.59 -11.12
CA LEU A 26 -10.16 2.32 -11.52
C LEU A 26 -9.92 3.11 -12.79
N LEU A 27 -10.97 3.24 -13.59
CA LEU A 27 -11.05 4.14 -14.74
C LEU A 27 -12.10 5.21 -14.47
N ILE A 28 -11.70 6.46 -14.69
CA ILE A 28 -12.58 7.61 -14.81
C ILE A 28 -12.72 7.91 -16.30
N GLU A 29 -13.94 7.79 -16.85
CA GLU A 29 -14.25 8.04 -18.25
C GLU A 29 -15.34 9.13 -18.38
N ASP A 30 -14.88 10.37 -18.51
CA ASP A 30 -15.70 11.59 -18.62
C ASP A 30 -15.15 12.47 -19.78
N ALA A 31 -15.36 13.79 -19.76
CA ALA A 31 -14.73 14.75 -20.68
C ALA A 31 -13.18 14.76 -20.61
N GLY A 32 -12.61 14.04 -19.64
CA GLY A 32 -11.22 13.56 -19.60
C GLY A 32 -11.19 12.11 -19.14
N ARG A 33 -10.08 11.41 -19.43
CA ARG A 33 -9.85 10.02 -19.00
C ARG A 33 -8.70 9.94 -18.02
N ALA A 34 -8.92 9.22 -16.92
CA ALA A 34 -7.87 8.92 -15.95
C ALA A 34 -7.89 7.46 -15.51
N VAL A 35 -6.71 6.91 -15.25
CA VAL A 35 -6.55 5.57 -14.66
C VAL A 35 -5.92 5.71 -13.29
N ILE A 36 -6.43 4.96 -12.31
CA ILE A 36 -5.86 4.82 -10.98
C ILE A 36 -5.12 3.49 -10.91
N ASP A 37 -3.83 3.52 -10.57
CA ASP A 37 -2.93 2.36 -10.44
C ASP A 37 -2.91 1.45 -11.68
N PRO A 38 -2.17 1.80 -12.76
CA PRO A 38 -2.18 1.07 -14.01
C PRO A 38 -1.38 -0.24 -13.93
N ALA A 39 -1.96 -1.28 -13.34
CA ALA A 39 -1.35 -2.61 -13.27
C ALA A 39 -2.38 -3.77 -13.29
N SER A 40 -3.60 -3.49 -13.76
CA SER A 40 -4.68 -4.46 -13.87
C SER A 40 -4.49 -5.46 -15.04
N ASP A 41 -5.25 -5.31 -16.12
CA ASP A 41 -5.08 -6.12 -17.33
C ASP A 41 -4.42 -5.31 -18.44
N ALA A 42 -3.20 -5.72 -18.82
CA ALA A 42 -2.39 -5.00 -19.80
C ALA A 42 -3.03 -4.90 -21.20
N LYS A 43 -3.99 -5.77 -21.58
CA LYS A 43 -4.69 -5.63 -22.86
C LYS A 43 -5.68 -4.47 -22.80
N GLU A 44 -6.47 -4.40 -21.72
CA GLU A 44 -7.38 -3.29 -21.47
C GLU A 44 -6.61 -1.96 -21.34
N LEU A 45 -5.53 -1.93 -20.56
CA LEU A 45 -4.71 -0.72 -20.38
C LEU A 45 -4.12 -0.19 -21.70
N LYS A 46 -3.73 -1.08 -22.62
CA LYS A 46 -3.29 -0.68 -23.98
C LYS A 46 -4.41 -0.04 -24.78
N THR A 47 -5.62 -0.59 -24.73
CA THR A 47 -6.79 0.01 -25.37
C THR A 47 -7.07 1.39 -24.77
N LEU A 48 -7.03 1.54 -23.44
CA LEU A 48 -7.22 2.84 -22.79
C LEU A 48 -6.14 3.86 -23.17
N ALA A 49 -4.90 3.42 -23.35
CA ALA A 49 -3.83 4.29 -23.85
C ALA A 49 -4.12 4.82 -25.27
N GLU A 50 -4.67 3.97 -26.15
CA GLU A 50 -5.11 4.37 -27.50
C GLU A 50 -6.34 5.30 -27.45
N GLU A 51 -7.22 5.13 -26.46
CA GLU A 51 -8.40 5.98 -26.20
C GLU A 51 -8.03 7.34 -25.55
N GLY A 52 -6.76 7.60 -25.25
CA GLY A 52 -6.27 8.90 -24.82
C GLY A 52 -6.48 9.19 -23.34
N VAL A 53 -5.99 8.32 -22.45
CA VAL A 53 -5.84 8.63 -21.02
C VAL A 53 -4.94 9.86 -20.83
N GLN A 54 -5.46 10.85 -20.11
CA GLN A 54 -4.82 12.15 -19.88
C GLN A 54 -4.11 12.20 -18.53
N VAL A 55 -4.60 11.46 -17.53
CA VAL A 55 -4.09 11.47 -16.16
C VAL A 55 -3.89 10.05 -15.67
N VAL A 56 -2.79 9.81 -14.96
CA VAL A 56 -2.62 8.60 -14.15
C VAL A 56 -2.48 9.01 -12.69
N LEU A 57 -3.37 8.50 -11.85
CA LEU A 57 -3.32 8.65 -10.39
C LEU A 57 -2.64 7.42 -9.80
N LEU A 58 -1.64 7.62 -8.97
CA LEU A 58 -0.95 6.54 -8.26
C LEU A 58 -1.28 6.64 -6.77
N SER A 59 -1.79 5.56 -6.20
CA SER A 59 -2.03 5.44 -4.76
C SER A 59 -0.71 5.46 -3.98
N HIS A 60 0.32 4.77 -4.50
CA HIS A 60 1.66 4.71 -3.95
C HIS A 60 2.67 4.18 -4.98
N PHE A 61 3.94 4.05 -4.57
CA PHE A 61 5.06 3.74 -5.48
C PHE A 61 5.30 2.24 -5.75
N HIS A 62 4.58 1.31 -5.13
CA HIS A 62 4.93 -0.10 -5.29
C HIS A 62 4.78 -0.57 -6.73
N THR A 63 5.63 -1.53 -7.09
CA THR A 63 5.80 -2.01 -8.46
C THR A 63 4.50 -2.48 -9.08
N ASP A 64 3.66 -3.17 -8.33
CA ASP A 64 2.39 -3.71 -8.79
C ASP A 64 1.25 -2.71 -8.87
N HIS A 65 1.52 -1.43 -8.60
CA HIS A 65 0.61 -0.30 -8.85
C HIS A 65 1.11 0.58 -9.99
N ILE A 66 2.43 0.65 -10.19
CA ILE A 66 3.07 1.47 -11.24
C ILE A 66 3.49 0.66 -12.48
N ARG A 67 3.32 -0.66 -12.47
CA ARG A 67 3.92 -1.61 -13.41
C ARG A 67 3.77 -1.22 -14.88
N ASP A 68 2.55 -0.90 -15.31
CA ASP A 68 2.23 -0.65 -16.71
C ASP A 68 2.15 0.85 -17.01
N LEU A 69 2.80 1.70 -16.20
CA LEU A 69 2.86 3.15 -16.38
C LEU A 69 3.46 3.56 -17.75
N LYS A 70 4.43 2.81 -18.30
CA LYS A 70 4.93 2.98 -19.68
C LYS A 70 3.86 3.05 -20.75
N LEU A 71 2.70 2.43 -20.54
CA LEU A 71 1.63 2.44 -21.53
C LEU A 71 1.04 3.85 -21.70
N PHE A 72 1.28 4.75 -20.75
CA PHE A 72 0.72 6.10 -20.70
C PHE A 72 1.78 7.20 -20.76
N PRO A 73 2.70 7.21 -21.76
CA PRO A 73 3.86 8.10 -21.76
C PRO A 73 3.51 9.60 -21.92
N LYS A 74 2.25 9.91 -22.27
CA LYS A 74 1.73 11.27 -22.45
C LYS A 74 0.81 11.72 -21.31
N ALA A 75 0.44 10.81 -20.40
CA ALA A 75 -0.46 11.14 -19.31
C ALA A 75 0.28 11.95 -18.23
N ALA A 76 -0.41 12.87 -17.60
CA ALA A 76 0.08 13.57 -16.43
C ALA A 76 0.02 12.63 -15.21
N ILE A 77 1.18 12.32 -14.64
CA ILE A 77 1.29 11.38 -13.52
C ILE A 77 1.16 12.13 -12.21
N TYR A 78 0.20 11.73 -11.37
CA TYR A 78 -0.07 12.31 -10.07
C TYR A 78 0.20 11.26 -8.98
N ILE A 79 0.99 11.62 -7.98
CA ILE A 79 1.31 10.78 -6.82
C ILE A 79 1.47 11.67 -5.60
N HIS A 80 1.23 11.15 -4.40
CA HIS A 80 1.45 11.92 -3.17
C HIS A 80 2.92 12.33 -3.02
N GLN A 81 3.16 13.56 -2.56
CA GLN A 81 4.51 14.14 -2.41
C GLN A 81 5.48 13.26 -1.60
N ALA A 82 4.96 12.52 -0.62
CA ALA A 82 5.77 11.66 0.23
C ALA A 82 6.31 10.40 -0.48
N ASP A 83 5.67 9.96 -1.57
CA ASP A 83 6.11 8.82 -2.39
C ASP A 83 6.75 9.23 -3.72
N ALA A 84 6.64 10.52 -4.09
CA ALA A 84 7.25 11.07 -5.30
C ALA A 84 8.76 10.77 -5.44
N PRO A 85 9.60 10.79 -4.38
CA PRO A 85 11.02 10.41 -4.49
C PRO A 85 11.23 8.97 -5.01
N ALA A 86 10.45 8.01 -4.51
CA ALA A 86 10.56 6.60 -4.92
C ALA A 86 10.08 6.37 -6.36
N LEU A 87 9.15 7.19 -6.86
CA LEU A 87 8.75 7.14 -8.26
C LEU A 87 9.84 7.69 -9.20
N ARG A 88 10.51 8.78 -8.77
CA ARG A 88 11.56 9.46 -9.53
C ARG A 88 12.84 8.67 -9.65
N ASP A 89 13.23 7.99 -8.58
CA ASP A 89 14.55 7.38 -8.50
C ASP A 89 14.47 5.97 -7.90
N PHE A 90 15.12 5.03 -8.59
CA PHE A 90 15.12 3.64 -8.18
C PHE A 90 15.88 3.42 -6.87
N GLU A 91 16.97 4.13 -6.63
CA GLU A 91 17.74 4.02 -5.39
C GLU A 91 16.92 4.54 -4.21
N GLU A 92 16.17 5.63 -4.40
CA GLU A 92 15.20 6.10 -3.41
C GLU A 92 14.09 5.08 -3.17
N MET A 93 13.57 4.43 -4.21
CA MET A 93 12.62 3.33 -4.04
C MET A 93 13.23 2.18 -3.23
N ILE A 94 14.44 1.74 -3.57
CA ILE A 94 15.17 0.71 -2.81
C ILE A 94 15.36 1.17 -1.35
N ARG A 95 15.67 2.44 -1.10
CA ARG A 95 15.80 2.99 0.25
C ARG A 95 14.47 2.94 1.00
N PHE A 96 13.34 3.22 0.35
CA PHE A 96 12.03 3.16 0.98
C PHE A 96 11.65 1.72 1.33
N VAL A 97 11.94 0.76 0.46
CA VAL A 97 11.59 -0.66 0.66
C VAL A 97 12.56 -1.34 1.63
N TRP A 98 13.87 -1.20 1.47
CA TRP A 98 14.88 -1.95 2.26
C TRP A 98 15.67 -1.12 3.28
N GLY A 99 15.62 0.22 3.22
CA GLY A 99 16.44 1.08 4.06
C GLY A 99 17.92 1.00 3.71
N HIS A 100 18.80 1.34 4.66
CA HIS A 100 20.26 1.29 4.46
C HIS A 100 20.84 -0.12 4.25
N LEU A 101 20.02 -1.17 4.41
CA LEU A 101 20.39 -2.54 4.02
C LEU A 101 20.53 -2.70 2.49
N ALA A 102 20.21 -1.66 1.73
CA ALA A 102 20.43 -1.55 0.29
C ALA A 102 21.89 -1.83 -0.15
N ASP A 103 22.89 -1.48 0.66
CA ASP A 103 24.31 -1.78 0.37
C ASP A 103 24.58 -3.31 0.28
N GLN A 104 23.83 -4.11 1.05
CA GLN A 104 23.91 -5.58 1.00
C GLN A 104 22.93 -6.21 -0.01
N SER A 105 22.15 -5.39 -0.73
CA SER A 105 21.06 -5.83 -1.62
C SER A 105 21.49 -6.16 -3.05
N GLY A 106 22.74 -6.61 -3.25
CA GLY A 106 23.11 -7.38 -4.44
C GLY A 106 22.28 -8.67 -4.67
N ASN A 107 21.23 -8.88 -3.88
CA ASN A 107 20.30 -9.99 -3.88
C ASN A 107 19.23 -9.90 -5.00
N TRP A 108 18.65 -11.06 -5.30
CA TRP A 108 17.69 -11.28 -6.38
C TRP A 108 16.44 -10.36 -6.34
N GLY A 109 16.03 -9.91 -5.17
CA GLY A 109 14.83 -9.07 -4.98
C GLY A 109 14.93 -7.68 -5.62
N GLY A 110 16.05 -6.98 -5.43
CA GLY A 110 16.28 -5.67 -6.05
C GLY A 110 16.38 -5.74 -7.57
N ARG A 111 17.06 -6.77 -8.11
CA ARG A 111 17.12 -7.02 -9.56
C ARG A 111 15.74 -7.30 -10.16
N LYS A 112 14.95 -8.16 -9.51
CA LYS A 112 13.59 -8.49 -9.97
C LYS A 112 12.66 -7.28 -9.92
N LEU A 113 12.76 -6.43 -8.89
CA LEU A 113 11.96 -5.20 -8.82
C LEU A 113 12.38 -4.15 -9.86
N ARG A 114 13.66 -4.12 -10.25
CA ARG A 114 14.12 -3.34 -11.41
C ARG A 114 13.57 -3.87 -12.74
N GLU A 115 13.43 -5.18 -12.89
CA GLU A 115 12.86 -5.80 -14.09
C GLU A 115 11.34 -5.64 -14.18
N LEU A 116 10.64 -5.65 -13.04
CA LEU A 116 9.19 -5.60 -12.96
C LEU A 116 8.63 -4.16 -12.92
N GLY A 117 9.37 -3.22 -12.33
CA GLY A 117 8.93 -1.84 -12.13
C GLY A 117 9.68 -0.87 -13.02
N GLU A 118 9.00 0.21 -13.41
CA GLU A 118 9.60 1.31 -14.14
C GLU A 118 9.68 2.55 -13.25
N TYR A 119 10.90 3.04 -13.09
CA TYR A 119 11.25 4.18 -12.25
C TYR A 119 11.94 5.23 -13.11
N GLY A 120 12.14 6.43 -12.59
CA GLY A 120 12.61 7.56 -13.41
C GLY A 120 11.49 8.49 -13.85
N TRP A 121 10.28 8.33 -13.31
CA TRP A 121 9.14 9.16 -13.69
C TRP A 121 9.10 10.43 -12.85
N THR A 122 9.00 11.58 -13.52
CA THR A 122 8.75 12.84 -12.83
C THR A 122 7.24 13.06 -12.75
N PRO A 123 6.65 13.12 -11.55
CA PRO A 123 5.23 13.39 -11.42
C PRO A 123 4.92 14.80 -11.92
N ALA A 124 3.87 14.92 -12.72
CA ALA A 124 3.33 16.20 -13.17
C ALA A 124 2.67 16.98 -12.03
N ARG A 125 2.21 16.27 -10.99
CA ARG A 125 1.67 16.85 -9.76
C ARG A 125 2.02 15.98 -8.57
N GLU A 126 2.51 16.62 -7.51
CA GLU A 126 2.66 16.01 -6.20
C GLU A 126 1.43 16.33 -5.35
N LEU A 127 0.64 15.31 -5.05
CA LEU A 127 -0.63 15.44 -4.34
C LEU A 127 -0.41 15.64 -2.84
N LYS A 128 -1.39 16.26 -2.19
CA LYS A 128 -1.48 16.42 -0.73
C LYS A 128 -2.80 15.90 -0.19
N ASP A 129 -2.83 15.65 1.11
CA ASP A 129 -4.06 15.27 1.80
C ASP A 129 -5.19 16.30 1.61
N GLY A 130 -6.40 15.80 1.35
CA GLY A 130 -7.59 16.60 1.17
C GLY A 130 -7.67 17.35 -0.16
N GLU A 131 -6.66 17.27 -1.02
CA GLU A 131 -6.68 17.90 -2.34
C GLU A 131 -7.82 17.34 -3.19
N GLU A 132 -8.55 18.23 -3.86
CA GLU A 132 -9.61 17.86 -4.78
C GLU A 132 -9.14 17.99 -6.22
N LEU A 133 -9.35 16.92 -6.98
CA LEU A 133 -9.07 16.83 -8.40
C LEU A 133 -10.40 16.76 -9.15
N VAL A 134 -10.42 17.35 -10.34
CA VAL A 134 -11.60 17.34 -11.22
C VAL A 134 -11.18 16.80 -12.58
N ILE A 135 -11.82 15.71 -13.01
CA ILE A 135 -11.62 15.08 -14.32
C ILE A 135 -12.96 15.09 -15.05
N GLY A 136 -13.12 15.99 -16.01
CA GLY A 136 -14.44 16.29 -16.58
C GLY A 136 -15.39 16.86 -15.52
N SER A 137 -16.47 16.15 -15.24
CA SER A 137 -17.40 16.45 -14.15
C SER A 137 -17.14 15.65 -12.87
N THR A 138 -16.24 14.65 -12.93
CA THR A 138 -15.95 13.75 -11.81
C THR A 138 -15.01 14.40 -10.80
N ARG A 139 -15.45 14.56 -9.55
CA ARG A 139 -14.61 15.00 -8.41
C ARG A 139 -13.96 13.81 -7.73
N VAL A 140 -12.68 13.97 -7.40
CA VAL A 140 -11.87 12.99 -6.67
C VAL A 140 -11.14 13.71 -5.54
N GLN A 141 -11.38 13.30 -4.29
CA GLN A 141 -10.64 13.80 -3.14
C GLN A 141 -9.50 12.83 -2.80
N VAL A 142 -8.30 13.37 -2.65
CA VAL A 142 -7.14 12.64 -2.15
C VAL A 142 -7.27 12.45 -0.65
N VAL A 143 -7.24 11.20 -0.19
CA VAL A 143 -7.26 10.86 1.23
C VAL A 143 -5.91 10.25 1.56
N HIS A 144 -5.00 11.05 2.11
CA HIS A 144 -3.69 10.55 2.53
C HIS A 144 -3.85 9.58 3.69
N THR A 145 -3.29 8.38 3.52
CA THR A 145 -3.43 7.22 4.40
C THR A 145 -2.08 6.52 4.59
N PRO A 146 -1.08 7.20 5.19
CA PRO A 146 0.25 6.66 5.36
C PRO A 146 0.28 5.41 6.24
N GLY A 147 1.35 4.64 6.12
CA GLY A 147 1.61 3.48 6.96
C GLY A 147 2.07 2.29 6.14
N HIS A 148 1.37 1.97 5.07
CA HIS A 148 1.83 1.00 4.07
C HIS A 148 3.07 1.54 3.33
N THR A 149 2.96 2.74 2.77
CA THR A 149 4.08 3.61 2.35
C THR A 149 3.92 5.01 2.98
N PRO A 150 4.95 5.87 2.93
CA PRO A 150 4.83 7.26 3.39
C PRO A 150 3.74 8.07 2.67
N GLY A 151 3.53 7.83 1.38
CA GLY A 151 2.59 8.54 0.52
C GLY A 151 1.32 7.79 0.15
N HIS A 152 1.07 6.61 0.72
CA HIS A 152 -0.11 5.82 0.39
C HIS A 152 -1.39 6.65 0.49
N SER A 153 -2.15 6.70 -0.59
CA SER A 153 -3.33 7.54 -0.73
C SER A 153 -4.51 6.74 -1.25
N CYS A 154 -5.64 6.88 -0.57
CA CYS A 154 -6.93 6.44 -1.08
C CYS A 154 -7.56 7.58 -1.91
N PHE A 155 -8.45 7.24 -2.83
CA PHE A 155 -9.18 8.21 -3.65
C PHE A 155 -10.67 8.11 -3.39
N TRP A 156 -11.25 9.20 -2.88
CA TRP A 156 -12.65 9.28 -2.51
C TRP A 156 -13.46 10.03 -3.57
N PHE A 157 -14.54 9.42 -4.03
CA PHE A 157 -15.47 9.98 -5.01
C PHE A 157 -16.78 10.34 -4.28
N PRO A 158 -16.93 11.58 -3.76
CA PRO A 158 -17.99 11.92 -2.82
C PRO A 158 -19.39 11.78 -3.43
N GLU A 159 -19.58 12.14 -4.69
CA GLU A 159 -20.88 12.06 -5.38
C GLU A 159 -21.33 10.61 -5.58
N ALA A 160 -20.40 9.73 -5.95
CA ALA A 160 -20.67 8.31 -6.16
C ALA A 160 -20.69 7.49 -4.86
N GLN A 161 -20.18 8.09 -3.77
CA GLN A 161 -19.85 7.45 -2.51
C GLN A 161 -18.94 6.21 -2.69
N VAL A 162 -17.96 6.32 -3.59
CA VAL A 162 -17.00 5.26 -3.92
C VAL A 162 -15.64 5.59 -3.32
N LEU A 163 -15.01 4.63 -2.64
CA LEU A 163 -13.64 4.73 -2.15
C LEU A 163 -12.76 3.76 -2.92
N PHE A 164 -11.70 4.25 -3.57
CA PHE A 164 -10.58 3.40 -3.96
C PHE A 164 -9.59 3.36 -2.79
N ALA A 165 -9.54 2.21 -2.11
CA ALA A 165 -8.76 2.00 -0.90
C ALA A 165 -7.33 1.49 -1.17
N ALA A 166 -7.02 1.11 -2.41
CA ALA A 166 -5.72 0.54 -2.78
C ALA A 166 -5.30 -0.56 -1.79
N ASP A 167 -4.15 -0.41 -1.13
CA ASP A 167 -3.56 -1.42 -0.24
C ASP A 167 -4.06 -1.35 1.21
N MET A 168 -5.06 -0.51 1.46
CA MET A 168 -6.04 -0.76 2.54
C MET A 168 -7.00 -1.84 2.07
N ASP A 169 -6.46 -3.04 1.82
CA ASP A 169 -7.11 -4.13 1.10
C ASP A 169 -8.13 -4.93 1.93
N LEU A 170 -8.16 -4.68 3.24
CA LEU A 170 -9.09 -5.28 4.21
C LEU A 170 -9.08 -6.82 4.19
N THR A 171 -7.94 -7.41 3.86
CA THR A 171 -7.76 -8.87 3.87
C THR A 171 -7.62 -9.42 5.29
N GLU A 172 -7.92 -10.71 5.46
CA GLU A 172 -7.75 -11.41 6.75
C GLU A 172 -6.27 -11.52 7.18
N PHE A 173 -5.34 -11.36 6.23
CA PHE A 173 -3.91 -11.27 6.56
C PHE A 173 -3.61 -10.02 7.40
N GLY A 174 -4.42 -8.97 7.27
CA GLY A 174 -4.21 -7.68 7.91
C GLY A 174 -3.26 -6.77 7.15
N PRO A 175 -3.01 -5.55 7.65
CA PRO A 175 -2.19 -4.57 6.96
C PRO A 175 -0.78 -5.10 6.68
N TRP A 176 -0.29 -4.84 5.48
CA TRP A 176 1.10 -5.06 5.12
C TRP A 176 1.90 -3.77 5.31
N TYR A 177 2.98 -3.85 6.09
CA TYR A 177 3.89 -2.75 6.40
C TYR A 177 5.33 -3.25 6.37
N GLY A 178 5.65 -4.00 5.31
CA GLY A 178 6.93 -4.66 5.14
C GLY A 178 8.02 -3.78 4.55
N ASN A 179 7.77 -2.52 4.18
CA ASN A 179 8.84 -1.62 3.74
C ASN A 179 9.62 -1.05 4.93
N ALA A 180 10.86 -0.63 4.72
CA ALA A 180 11.62 0.14 5.72
C ALA A 180 10.95 1.47 6.09
N ALA A 181 10.27 2.10 5.13
CA ALA A 181 9.55 3.36 5.31
C ALA A 181 8.08 3.19 5.73
N SER A 182 7.61 1.96 5.99
CA SER A 182 6.26 1.73 6.55
C SER A 182 6.16 2.17 8.01
N SER A 183 4.94 2.22 8.54
CA SER A 183 4.65 2.63 9.92
C SER A 183 3.35 2.02 10.44
N VAL A 184 3.43 1.32 11.57
CA VAL A 184 2.26 0.73 12.26
C VAL A 184 1.35 1.82 12.82
N ASP A 185 1.93 2.84 13.46
CA ASP A 185 1.18 3.95 14.07
C ASP A 185 0.37 4.70 13.02
N ASP A 186 0.99 5.01 11.87
CA ASP A 186 0.33 5.72 10.78
C ASP A 186 -0.76 4.87 10.13
N THR A 187 -0.54 3.55 10.00
CA THR A 187 -1.56 2.62 9.51
C THR A 187 -2.81 2.66 10.38
N LEU A 188 -2.64 2.62 11.72
CA LEU A 188 -3.77 2.69 12.66
C LEU A 188 -4.49 4.04 12.58
N ALA A 189 -3.75 5.15 12.49
CA ALA A 189 -4.36 6.48 12.32
C ALA A 189 -5.13 6.61 10.99
N SER A 190 -4.58 6.04 9.92
CA SER A 190 -5.22 6.01 8.60
C SER A 190 -6.52 5.18 8.62
N ILE A 191 -6.54 4.06 9.33
CA ILE A 191 -7.75 3.26 9.52
C ILE A 191 -8.85 4.09 10.21
N GLU A 192 -8.54 4.82 11.27
CA GLU A 192 -9.52 5.69 11.95
C GLU A 192 -10.04 6.81 11.06
N LYS A 193 -9.18 7.35 10.19
CA LYS A 193 -9.57 8.36 9.19
C LYS A 193 -10.56 7.78 8.18
N LEU A 194 -10.31 6.58 7.66
CA LEU A 194 -11.17 5.94 6.66
C LEU A 194 -12.56 5.59 7.20
N LYS A 195 -12.70 5.28 8.49
CA LYS A 195 -14.02 5.04 9.13
C LYS A 195 -14.98 6.23 9.01
N GLN A 196 -14.45 7.45 8.83
CA GLN A 196 -15.28 8.66 8.73
C GLN A 196 -15.96 8.81 7.36
N LEU A 197 -15.46 8.14 6.31
CA LEU A 197 -15.94 8.35 4.93
C LEU A 197 -17.25 7.60 4.61
N ARG A 198 -17.52 6.49 5.31
CA ARG A 198 -18.71 5.63 5.14
C ARG A 198 -19.09 5.40 3.66
N PRO A 199 -18.18 4.81 2.87
CA PRO A 199 -18.41 4.57 1.45
C PRO A 199 -19.63 3.65 1.24
N ARG A 200 -20.35 3.87 0.14
CA ARG A 200 -21.35 2.92 -0.37
C ARG A 200 -20.67 1.72 -1.03
N LEU A 201 -19.53 1.95 -1.68
CA LEU A 201 -18.71 0.94 -2.33
C LEU A 201 -17.24 1.24 -2.10
N THR A 202 -16.48 0.23 -1.68
CA THR A 202 -15.02 0.30 -1.58
C THR A 202 -14.38 -0.64 -2.59
N VAL A 203 -13.38 -0.15 -3.30
CA VAL A 203 -12.58 -0.91 -4.25
C VAL A 203 -11.17 -1.06 -3.70
N THR A 204 -10.67 -2.28 -3.58
CA THR A 204 -9.32 -2.57 -3.05
C THR A 204 -8.35 -2.90 -4.17
N GLY A 205 -7.06 -2.62 -3.95
CA GLY A 205 -5.97 -2.93 -4.87
C GLY A 205 -5.80 -4.44 -5.06
N HIS A 206 -6.10 -5.23 -4.04
CA HIS A 206 -5.90 -6.68 -4.07
C HIS A 206 -7.12 -7.45 -3.57
N GLU A 207 -7.25 -8.70 -4.02
CA GLU A 207 -8.17 -9.74 -3.55
C GLU A 207 -9.64 -9.33 -3.54
N VAL A 208 -10.14 -8.80 -2.42
CA VAL A 208 -11.56 -8.58 -2.11
C VAL A 208 -12.25 -7.80 -3.23
N GLY A 209 -11.51 -6.88 -3.87
CA GLY A 209 -11.87 -6.24 -5.12
C GLY A 209 -12.93 -5.18 -4.95
N MET A 210 -14.15 -5.58 -4.61
CA MET A 210 -15.30 -4.70 -4.39
C MET A 210 -16.06 -5.09 -3.13
N ILE A 211 -16.28 -4.11 -2.25
CA ILE A 211 -16.98 -4.28 -0.98
C ILE A 211 -18.13 -3.28 -0.93
N GLU A 212 -19.36 -3.78 -0.92
CA GLU A 212 -20.55 -2.96 -0.77
C GLU A 212 -20.85 -2.68 0.70
N GLY A 213 -21.32 -1.45 0.97
CA GLY A 213 -21.75 -1.01 2.30
C GLY A 213 -20.63 -0.53 3.21
N ASP A 214 -20.98 -0.32 4.48
CA ASP A 214 -20.08 0.19 5.50
C ASP A 214 -18.91 -0.78 5.75
N ILE A 215 -17.69 -0.26 5.70
CA ILE A 215 -16.45 -1.01 5.91
C ILE A 215 -15.89 -0.88 7.33
N SER A 216 -16.58 -0.19 8.24
CA SER A 216 -16.08 0.09 9.61
C SER A 216 -15.70 -1.18 10.38
N ASP A 217 -16.53 -2.22 10.33
CA ASP A 217 -16.22 -3.51 10.99
C ASP A 217 -15.02 -4.22 10.36
N ARG A 218 -14.84 -4.07 9.05
CA ARG A 218 -13.69 -4.62 8.32
C ARG A 218 -12.41 -3.87 8.67
N LEU A 219 -12.48 -2.56 8.76
CA LEU A 219 -11.39 -1.69 9.23
C LEU A 219 -10.99 -2.04 10.67
N ASP A 220 -11.97 -2.27 11.55
CA ASP A 220 -11.73 -2.77 12.91
C ASP A 220 -11.06 -4.14 12.92
N ALA A 221 -11.53 -5.07 12.06
CA ALA A 221 -10.89 -6.38 11.92
C ALA A 221 -9.44 -6.25 11.44
N PHE A 222 -9.20 -5.37 10.47
CA PHE A 222 -7.88 -5.10 9.91
C PHE A 222 -6.92 -4.55 10.98
N ALA A 223 -7.37 -3.58 11.78
CA ALA A 223 -6.61 -3.05 12.92
C ALA A 223 -6.37 -4.11 14.02
N ARG A 224 -7.36 -4.98 14.31
CA ARG A 224 -7.21 -6.06 15.29
C ARG A 224 -6.09 -7.03 14.93
N VAL A 225 -5.75 -7.21 13.66
CA VAL A 225 -4.61 -8.05 13.25
C VAL A 225 -3.28 -7.46 13.73
N ILE A 226 -3.11 -6.13 13.68
CA ILE A 226 -1.93 -5.46 14.25
C ILE A 226 -1.86 -5.75 15.74
N ALA A 227 -2.96 -5.55 16.48
CA ALA A 227 -3.02 -5.80 17.91
C ALA A 227 -2.69 -7.28 18.26
N GLY A 228 -3.18 -8.23 17.46
CA GLY A 228 -2.87 -9.65 17.62
C GLY A 228 -1.39 -9.99 17.38
N ARG A 229 -0.75 -9.35 16.40
CA ARG A 229 0.71 -9.45 16.18
C ARG A 229 1.50 -8.88 17.35
N GLU A 230 1.11 -7.71 17.84
CA GLU A 230 1.73 -7.07 19.01
C GLU A 230 1.61 -7.95 20.27
N ALA A 231 0.43 -8.50 20.53
CA ALA A 231 0.19 -9.41 21.65
C ALA A 231 1.09 -10.65 21.58
N ARG A 232 1.30 -11.21 20.38
CA ARG A 232 2.23 -12.34 20.17
C ARG A 232 3.68 -11.95 20.49
N ILE A 233 4.14 -10.78 20.04
CA ILE A 233 5.49 -10.26 20.34
C ILE A 233 5.67 -10.11 21.86
N LEU A 234 4.73 -9.45 22.53
CA LEU A 234 4.79 -9.23 23.97
C LEU A 234 4.72 -10.55 24.77
N ALA A 235 3.98 -11.54 24.26
CA ALA A 235 3.92 -12.87 24.87
C ALA A 235 5.26 -13.62 24.80
N CYS A 236 6.08 -13.39 23.77
CA CYS A 236 7.42 -13.94 23.67
C CYS A 236 8.42 -13.28 24.64
N LEU A 237 8.22 -12.00 24.95
CA LEU A 237 9.10 -11.21 25.82
C LEU A 237 8.83 -11.42 27.33
N GLN A 238 8.66 -12.68 27.75
CA GLN A 238 8.72 -13.05 29.19
C GLN A 238 10.17 -12.99 29.71
N GLU A 239 11.12 -13.18 28.80
CA GLU A 239 12.55 -12.96 28.98
C GLU A 239 13.07 -12.02 27.88
N PRO A 240 14.21 -11.34 28.09
CA PRO A 240 14.75 -10.43 27.09
C PRO A 240 15.23 -11.18 25.84
N LEU A 241 14.66 -10.82 24.68
CA LEU A 241 14.98 -11.40 23.38
C LEU A 241 15.50 -10.32 22.43
N SER A 242 16.42 -10.71 21.57
CA SER A 242 16.82 -9.91 20.42
C SER A 242 15.74 -9.89 19.35
N HIS A 243 15.85 -8.93 18.42
CA HIS A 243 14.97 -8.86 17.27
C HIS A 243 15.00 -10.16 16.44
N GLU A 244 16.18 -10.71 16.16
CA GLU A 244 16.33 -11.93 15.37
C GLU A 244 15.71 -13.15 16.09
N GLU A 245 15.82 -13.23 17.41
CA GLU A 245 15.17 -14.28 18.19
C GLU A 245 13.64 -14.20 18.11
N LEU A 246 13.07 -12.98 18.15
CA LEU A 246 11.62 -12.77 17.96
C LEU A 246 11.16 -13.16 16.56
N VAL A 247 11.93 -12.82 15.52
CA VAL A 247 11.63 -13.18 14.13
C VAL A 247 11.55 -14.69 13.95
N ARG A 248 12.47 -15.44 14.59
CA ARG A 248 12.44 -16.91 14.57
C ARG A 248 11.24 -17.52 15.29
N LYS A 249 10.52 -16.75 16.12
CA LYS A 249 9.24 -17.18 16.72
C LYS A 249 8.05 -17.03 15.77
N GLY A 250 8.21 -16.37 14.61
CA GLY A 250 7.13 -16.20 13.63
C GLY A 250 5.96 -15.36 14.17
N THR A 251 6.25 -14.26 14.87
CA THR A 251 5.25 -13.40 15.50
C THR A 251 4.30 -12.68 14.53
N ILE A 252 4.63 -12.61 13.23
CA ILE A 252 3.81 -12.01 12.18
C ILE A 252 3.07 -13.11 11.40
N TYR A 253 3.79 -13.97 10.68
CA TYR A 253 3.23 -15.00 9.80
C TYR A 253 2.79 -16.27 10.54
N GLY A 254 3.16 -16.43 11.83
CA GLY A 254 2.71 -17.54 12.66
C GLY A 254 3.08 -18.90 12.06
N PRO A 255 2.14 -19.86 11.96
CA PRO A 255 2.38 -21.17 11.38
C PRO A 255 2.89 -21.16 9.92
N HIS A 256 2.71 -20.06 9.20
CA HIS A 256 3.16 -19.91 7.81
C HIS A 256 4.59 -19.35 7.69
N TYR A 257 5.22 -19.00 8.82
CA TYR A 257 6.60 -18.55 8.83
C TYR A 257 7.57 -19.71 8.50
N SER A 258 8.54 -19.45 7.64
CA SER A 258 9.68 -20.34 7.39
C SER A 258 10.94 -19.49 7.18
N PRO A 259 12.07 -19.82 7.87
CA PRO A 259 13.32 -19.07 7.76
C PRO A 259 13.97 -19.19 6.37
N ASP A 260 13.70 -20.27 5.63
CA ASP A 260 14.25 -20.52 4.30
C ASP A 260 13.39 -19.90 3.18
N ASN A 261 12.31 -19.19 3.54
CA ASN A 261 11.38 -18.58 2.58
C ASN A 261 11.60 -17.06 2.50
N THR A 262 11.20 -16.49 1.37
CA THR A 262 11.14 -15.04 1.10
C THR A 262 10.39 -14.23 2.17
N ASN A 263 9.49 -14.87 2.93
CA ASN A 263 8.77 -14.23 4.02
C ASN A 263 9.65 -13.93 5.25
N HIS A 264 10.86 -14.49 5.37
CA HIS A 264 11.73 -14.20 6.52
C HIS A 264 12.05 -12.71 6.64
N TRP A 265 12.38 -12.06 5.52
CA TRP A 265 12.64 -10.62 5.54
C TRP A 265 11.39 -9.80 5.87
N MET A 266 10.21 -10.23 5.40
CA MET A 266 8.94 -9.57 5.72
C MET A 266 8.59 -9.72 7.21
N GLU A 267 8.74 -10.93 7.76
CA GLU A 267 8.64 -11.20 9.20
C GLU A 267 9.59 -10.29 9.98
N TRP A 268 10.86 -10.22 9.55
CA TRP A 268 11.88 -9.38 10.16
C TRP A 268 11.45 -7.92 10.20
N ARG A 269 11.04 -7.35 9.06
CA ARG A 269 10.70 -5.93 8.97
C ARG A 269 9.42 -5.59 9.73
N MET A 270 8.39 -6.41 9.61
CA MET A 270 7.12 -6.15 10.28
C MET A 270 7.26 -6.30 11.80
N THR A 271 8.07 -7.25 12.29
CA THR A 271 8.44 -7.36 13.71
C THR A 271 9.18 -6.10 14.18
N TRP A 272 10.12 -5.58 13.37
CA TRP A 272 10.87 -4.37 13.68
C TRP A 272 9.96 -3.14 13.87
N HIS A 273 8.96 -2.95 13.02
CA HIS A 273 8.01 -1.84 13.15
C HIS A 273 7.19 -1.90 14.43
N HIS A 274 6.78 -3.10 14.85
CA HIS A 274 6.12 -3.29 16.14
C HIS A 274 7.03 -2.93 17.30
N LEU A 275 8.28 -3.42 17.29
CA LEU A 275 9.25 -3.10 18.35
C LEU A 275 9.44 -1.58 18.49
N ARG A 276 9.61 -0.87 17.37
CA ARG A 276 9.74 0.60 17.37
C ARG A 276 8.49 1.31 17.90
N SER A 277 7.29 0.88 17.50
CA SER A 277 6.03 1.45 18.00
C SER A 277 5.91 1.23 19.52
N LEU A 278 6.21 0.02 19.98
CA LEU A 278 6.16 -0.35 21.40
C LEU A 278 7.18 0.43 22.24
N GLU A 279 8.40 0.62 21.75
CA GLU A 279 9.43 1.44 22.41
C GLU A 279 9.02 2.91 22.48
N LYS A 280 8.51 3.47 21.36
CA LYS A 280 8.00 4.86 21.31
C LYS A 280 6.88 5.08 22.33
N ARG A 281 6.06 4.05 22.57
CA ARG A 281 4.98 4.04 23.57
C ARG A 281 5.47 3.73 24.99
N GLY A 282 6.77 3.48 25.17
CA GLY A 282 7.37 3.17 26.47
C GLY A 282 6.94 1.83 27.06
N ILE A 283 6.48 0.88 26.23
CA ILE A 283 6.10 -0.48 26.64
C ILE A 283 7.29 -1.43 26.57
N LEU A 284 8.22 -1.13 25.67
CA LEU A 284 9.50 -1.81 25.56
C LEU A 284 10.64 -0.81 25.78
N ARG A 285 11.78 -1.34 26.20
CA ARG A 285 13.08 -0.67 26.17
C ARG A 285 14.10 -1.60 25.53
N GLN A 286 14.98 -1.06 24.68
CA GLN A 286 16.12 -1.80 24.15
C GLN A 286 17.39 -1.55 24.98
N GLU A 287 18.10 -2.61 25.34
CA GLU A 287 19.47 -2.55 25.88
C GLU A 287 20.36 -3.50 25.07
N GLY A 288 21.39 -2.95 24.42
CA GLY A 288 22.19 -3.72 23.46
C GLY A 288 21.33 -4.21 22.30
N ASP A 289 21.38 -5.50 22.01
CA ASP A 289 20.58 -6.14 20.96
C ASP A 289 19.23 -6.69 21.46
N LYS A 290 18.94 -6.59 22.76
CA LYS A 290 17.76 -7.19 23.40
C LYS A 290 16.69 -6.18 23.78
N TYR A 291 15.44 -6.62 23.70
CA TYR A 291 14.26 -5.88 24.11
C TYR A 291 13.73 -6.40 25.45
N PHE A 292 13.31 -5.48 26.30
CA PHE A 292 12.78 -5.73 27.63
C PHE A 292 11.40 -5.10 27.73
N ARG A 293 10.46 -5.80 28.37
CA ARG A 293 9.19 -5.19 28.78
C ARG A 293 9.47 -4.18 29.88
N THR A 294 8.90 -3.00 29.75
CA THR A 294 8.85 -2.04 30.86
C THR A 294 7.85 -2.55 31.89
N ALA A 295 8.14 -2.33 33.17
CA ALA A 295 7.28 -2.71 34.29
C ALA A 295 6.00 -1.85 34.33
#